data_AF-A0A3N5FKM2-F1
#
_entry.id   AF-A0A3N5FKM2-F1
#
_cell.length_a   1.000
_cell.length_b   1.000
_cell.length_c   1.000
_cell.angle_alpha   90.00
_cell.angle_beta   90.00
_cell.angle_gamma   90.00
#
_symmetry.space_group_name_H-M   'P 1'
#
loop_
_entity.id
_entity.type
_entity.pdbx_description
1 polymer ?
#
loop_
_entity_poly.entity_id
_entity_poly.type
_entity_poly.pdbx_seq_one_letter_code
_entity_poly.pdbx_strand_id
1 'polypeptide(L)'
;MFIEACVIPHLWYVIQGGRYHRQGGQHENKYTFEDIKTIADHKHDGIQGRKGGHAHGGARFVLNDVFPPEYRGKFIVGTIHHHGMYTESFERKGSGYVGKHVGDFMMANDPIYLGFNHDFGPDGGLYVIDWYDPRTCHGQTPAHIDTGRIYKITYGESKKVEVDLGKLSSAELVKLQLSPNEWYVRHSRRLFQERGADAEVHKSLLSMIAAATDTPKKLRLLWALHDTGGATEPFLLEQLKDKAEYVRGWAIQLLLEDKKASPAVLKELARLAKEDESAAVRLYVAAAAQRVPASERWEIVEALAGHAEDAADHNLPLLVWYATEPLVTLDNARAVKLATSSKLPRLREFITRRMVAGSSGNAAPAPPPGPKVEPAKSVSETALVLTVKPKGPKVVEVAGRSGVQFDGHEDHVAVPHSADLSFKSKDNFTLSAWVHLKEVPQDGWTGVVTKSRDANPWYGLWIEGGRWVFGGGRNLKGSGALTGWQHVGAVQESGSRKLYVNGGLCATGTAEDGSGTGELWIGGAKSTREFLAGTVGEVRIYRRALDASEVAFLAQNP
;
A
#
# COMPACT_ATOMS: atom_id res chain seq x y z
N MET A 1 5.90 -1.94 -12.21
CA MET A 1 6.27 -0.51 -12.24
C MET A 1 7.78 -0.39 -12.07
N PHE A 2 8.48 0.47 -12.80
CA PHE A 2 9.90 0.74 -12.56
C PHE A 2 10.05 1.97 -11.68
N ILE A 3 10.90 1.90 -10.67
CA ILE A 3 11.21 3.05 -9.81
C ILE A 3 12.72 3.23 -9.69
N GLU A 4 13.08 4.48 -9.49
CA GLU A 4 14.39 4.94 -9.10
C GLU A 4 14.26 5.53 -7.68
N ALA A 5 15.12 5.10 -6.75
CA ALA A 5 15.14 5.52 -5.36
C ALA A 5 16.43 6.28 -5.03
N CYS A 6 16.26 7.43 -4.36
CA CYS A 6 17.32 8.41 -4.14
C CYS A 6 18.58 7.85 -3.47
N VAL A 7 18.50 7.01 -2.43
CA VAL A 7 19.70 6.42 -1.78
C VAL A 7 19.49 4.95 -1.39
N ILE A 8 20.09 4.05 -2.18
CA ILE A 8 20.37 2.62 -1.92
C ILE A 8 19.16 1.64 -1.82
N PRO A 9 19.24 0.53 -2.59
CA PRO A 9 19.62 0.49 -3.99
C PRO A 9 18.71 1.37 -4.85
N HIS A 10 19.21 1.85 -5.99
CA HIS A 10 18.50 2.85 -6.77
C HIS A 10 17.42 2.28 -7.71
N LEU A 11 17.63 1.16 -8.43
CA LEU A 11 16.63 0.66 -9.40
C LEU A 11 15.81 -0.51 -8.88
N TRP A 12 14.50 -0.46 -9.13
CA TRP A 12 13.59 -1.54 -8.76
C TRP A 12 12.52 -1.79 -9.81
N TYR A 13 12.13 -3.06 -9.91
CA TYR A 13 10.91 -3.49 -10.58
C TYR A 13 9.86 -3.83 -9.50
N VAL A 14 8.91 -2.93 -9.32
CA VAL A 14 7.82 -3.02 -8.35
C VAL A 14 6.66 -3.85 -8.92
N ILE A 15 6.28 -4.86 -8.15
CA ILE A 15 5.33 -5.93 -8.44
C ILE A 15 4.27 -5.85 -7.33
N GLN A 16 3.00 -6.02 -7.69
CA GLN A 16 1.91 -5.96 -6.74
C GLN A 16 2.06 -7.06 -5.67
N GLY A 17 1.94 -6.70 -4.39
CA GLY A 17 2.17 -7.63 -3.27
C GLY A 17 3.64 -7.99 -3.03
N GLY A 18 4.59 -7.40 -3.77
CA GLY A 18 6.01 -7.57 -3.51
C GLY A 18 6.43 -6.91 -2.19
N ARG A 19 7.37 -7.53 -1.48
CA ARG A 19 8.02 -6.99 -0.28
C ARG A 19 9.50 -6.79 -0.59
N TYR A 20 9.97 -5.56 -0.47
CA TYR A 20 11.25 -5.10 -1.00
C TYR A 20 12.25 -4.83 0.11
N HIS A 21 13.53 -4.94 -0.24
CA HIS A 21 14.61 -4.59 0.68
C HIS A 21 14.47 -3.14 1.14
N ARG A 22 14.47 -2.96 2.45
CA ARG A 22 14.22 -1.68 3.12
C ARG A 22 15.54 -1.06 3.57
N GLN A 23 15.63 0.26 3.49
CA GLN A 23 16.74 1.01 4.07
C GLN A 23 16.80 0.87 5.61
N GLY A 24 15.64 0.70 6.25
CA GLY A 24 15.54 0.51 7.69
C GLY A 24 14.17 0.00 8.13
N GLY A 25 14.10 -0.38 9.41
CA GLY A 25 12.91 -0.96 10.02
C GLY A 25 12.68 -2.44 9.66
N GLN A 26 11.60 -3.00 10.20
CA GLN A 26 11.14 -4.37 9.92
C GLN A 26 9.88 -4.33 9.05
N HIS A 27 9.59 -5.43 8.37
CA HIS A 27 8.28 -5.58 7.70
C HIS A 27 7.16 -5.73 8.72
N GLU A 28 5.99 -5.19 8.41
CA GLU A 28 4.78 -5.41 9.22
C GLU A 28 4.46 -6.90 9.37
N ASN A 29 4.57 -7.65 8.28
CA ASN A 29 4.49 -9.10 8.32
C ASN A 29 5.86 -9.68 8.72
N LYS A 30 5.99 -10.10 9.99
CA LYS A 30 7.17 -10.74 10.56
C LYS A 30 7.60 -12.07 9.89
N TYR A 31 6.73 -12.64 9.05
CA TYR A 31 7.00 -13.83 8.25
C TYR A 31 7.50 -13.51 6.84
N THR A 32 7.88 -12.26 6.60
CA THR A 32 8.73 -11.87 5.46
C THR A 32 10.16 -12.30 5.75
N PHE A 33 10.50 -13.52 5.35
CA PHE A 33 11.81 -14.11 5.66
C PHE A 33 12.94 -13.61 4.76
N GLU A 34 12.61 -13.17 3.55
CA GLU A 34 13.51 -12.52 2.60
C GLU A 34 12.76 -11.43 1.84
N ASP A 35 13.51 -10.51 1.23
CA ASP A 35 12.97 -9.44 0.40
C ASP A 35 13.36 -9.60 -1.06
N ILE A 36 12.51 -9.07 -1.94
CA ILE A 36 12.88 -8.78 -3.32
C ILE A 36 13.99 -7.73 -3.30
N LYS A 37 15.10 -8.04 -3.97
CA LYS A 37 16.27 -7.16 -4.06
C LYS A 37 16.19 -6.27 -5.30
N THR A 38 17.07 -5.29 -5.35
CA THR A 38 17.21 -4.36 -6.48
C THR A 38 17.46 -5.07 -7.80
N ILE A 39 17.03 -4.44 -8.89
CA ILE A 39 17.33 -4.90 -10.25
C ILE A 39 18.60 -4.28 -10.82
N ALA A 40 19.23 -3.32 -10.12
CA ALA A 40 20.47 -2.71 -10.58
C ALA A 40 21.63 -3.73 -10.52
N ASP A 41 22.37 -3.86 -11.61
CA ASP A 41 23.63 -4.63 -11.63
C ASP A 41 24.88 -3.79 -11.31
N HIS A 42 24.70 -2.48 -11.16
CA HIS A 42 25.77 -1.51 -10.99
C HIS A 42 25.46 -0.54 -9.84
N LYS A 43 26.51 0.17 -9.44
CA LYS A 43 26.43 1.38 -8.64
C LYS A 43 26.96 2.52 -9.49
N HIS A 44 26.41 3.70 -9.30
CA HIS A 44 26.84 4.90 -10.00
C HIS A 44 28.10 5.54 -9.39
N ASP A 45 28.69 4.94 -8.37
CA ASP A 45 29.89 5.45 -7.69
C ASP A 45 31.18 5.04 -8.39
N GLY A 46 32.08 6.00 -8.59
CA GLY A 46 33.31 5.82 -9.36
C GLY A 46 33.16 5.97 -10.88
N ILE A 47 31.95 6.21 -11.40
CA ILE A 47 31.74 6.46 -12.82
C ILE A 47 32.47 7.75 -13.22
N GLN A 48 33.38 7.64 -14.19
CA GLN A 48 34.31 8.71 -14.61
C GLN A 48 35.12 9.30 -13.43
N GLY A 49 35.41 8.49 -12.41
CA GLY A 49 36.15 8.92 -11.22
C GLY A 49 35.36 9.81 -10.25
N ARG A 50 34.06 10.01 -10.47
CA ARG A 50 33.20 10.81 -9.59
C ARG A 50 32.72 9.99 -8.39
N LYS A 51 32.67 10.65 -7.22
CA LYS A 51 32.17 10.05 -5.97
C LYS A 51 30.77 10.56 -5.67
N GLY A 52 29.98 9.73 -4.99
CA GLY A 52 28.65 10.14 -4.50
C GLY A 52 27.51 9.85 -5.47
N GLY A 53 27.74 9.09 -6.53
CA GLY A 53 26.71 8.67 -7.49
C GLY A 53 25.59 7.82 -6.91
N HIS A 54 25.58 7.55 -5.61
CA HIS A 54 24.51 6.81 -4.93
C HIS A 54 23.23 7.64 -4.73
N ALA A 55 23.28 8.96 -4.99
CA ALA A 55 22.17 9.89 -4.83
C ALA A 55 21.54 10.25 -6.18
N HIS A 56 20.27 9.88 -6.34
CA HIS A 56 19.53 10.01 -7.59
C HIS A 56 18.25 10.80 -7.40
N GLY A 57 17.78 11.42 -8.49
CA GLY A 57 16.63 12.30 -8.46
C GLY A 57 15.84 12.20 -9.76
N GLY A 58 14.72 11.49 -9.69
CA GLY A 58 13.70 11.47 -10.74
C GLY A 58 14.11 10.68 -11.96
N ALA A 59 13.13 10.03 -12.56
CA ALA A 59 13.38 9.20 -13.72
C ALA A 59 12.20 9.10 -14.67
N ARG A 60 12.50 8.98 -15.97
CA ARG A 60 11.50 8.84 -17.04
C ARG A 60 12.00 7.96 -18.17
N PHE A 61 11.10 7.14 -18.70
CA PHE A 61 11.33 6.48 -19.98
C PHE A 61 11.15 7.45 -21.13
N VAL A 62 12.03 7.39 -22.12
CA VAL A 62 11.87 8.12 -23.39
C VAL A 62 10.87 7.36 -24.27
N LEU A 63 9.59 7.74 -24.21
CA LEU A 63 8.48 7.10 -24.93
C LEU A 63 7.85 8.05 -25.96
N ASN A 64 8.71 8.72 -26.74
CA ASN A 64 8.35 9.50 -27.91
C ASN A 64 9.36 9.25 -29.04
N ASP A 65 9.01 9.65 -30.26
CA ASP A 65 9.84 9.49 -31.46
C ASP A 65 10.64 10.74 -31.83
N VAL A 66 10.57 11.80 -31.02
CA VAL A 66 11.32 13.05 -31.23
C VAL A 66 12.80 12.86 -30.89
N PHE A 67 13.09 12.16 -29.80
CA PHE A 67 14.47 11.80 -29.45
C PHE A 67 15.02 10.70 -30.38
N PRO A 68 16.35 10.68 -30.62
CA PRO A 68 17.02 9.69 -31.45
C PRO A 68 16.72 8.23 -31.02
N PRO A 69 16.72 7.26 -31.97
CA PRO A 69 16.38 5.87 -31.69
C PRO A 69 17.14 5.23 -30.53
N GLU A 70 18.40 5.60 -30.29
CA GLU A 70 19.25 5.08 -29.22
C GLU A 70 18.73 5.41 -27.81
N TYR A 71 17.96 6.48 -27.64
CA TYR A 71 17.34 6.85 -26.37
C TYR A 71 15.92 6.28 -26.21
N ARG A 72 15.26 5.87 -27.29
CA ARG A 72 13.87 5.38 -27.23
C ARG A 72 13.78 4.11 -26.36
N GLY A 73 12.87 4.12 -25.39
CA GLY A 73 12.73 3.06 -24.40
C GLY A 73 13.84 2.99 -23.34
N LYS A 74 14.82 3.91 -23.37
CA LYS A 74 15.79 4.09 -22.29
C LYS A 74 15.18 4.88 -21.13
N PHE A 75 15.80 4.74 -19.96
CA PHE A 75 15.33 5.35 -18.73
C PHE A 75 16.34 6.38 -18.27
N ILE A 76 15.92 7.64 -18.32
CA ILE A 76 16.78 8.77 -17.99
C ILE A 76 16.64 9.05 -16.50
N VAL A 77 17.76 9.12 -15.79
CA VAL A 77 17.82 9.23 -14.33
C VAL A 77 18.68 10.43 -13.94
N GLY A 78 18.18 11.31 -13.08
CA GLY A 78 18.96 12.43 -12.54
C GLY A 78 19.95 11.96 -11.48
N THR A 79 21.11 12.61 -11.38
CA THR A 79 22.11 12.36 -10.33
C THR A 79 22.47 13.63 -9.58
N ILE A 80 22.28 13.59 -8.27
CA ILE A 80 22.37 14.74 -7.37
C ILE A 80 23.84 15.16 -7.20
N HIS A 81 24.73 14.22 -6.90
CA HIS A 81 26.14 14.55 -6.61
C HIS A 81 27.04 14.58 -7.84
N HIS A 82 26.60 14.01 -8.96
CA HIS A 82 27.38 14.05 -10.20
C HIS A 82 26.94 15.17 -11.13
N HIS A 83 25.91 15.95 -10.78
CA HIS A 83 25.46 17.13 -11.54
C HIS A 83 25.16 16.80 -13.00
N GLY A 84 24.31 15.79 -13.22
CA GLY A 84 24.02 15.30 -14.56
C GLY A 84 22.83 14.36 -14.59
N MET A 85 22.69 13.66 -15.72
CA MET A 85 21.64 12.69 -15.98
C MET A 85 22.22 11.48 -16.70
N TYR A 86 21.89 10.28 -16.21
CA TYR A 86 22.31 9.00 -16.76
C TYR A 86 21.24 8.38 -17.65
N THR A 87 21.69 7.50 -18.53
CA THR A 87 20.85 6.66 -19.38
C THR A 87 20.95 5.22 -18.91
N GLU A 88 19.83 4.68 -18.48
CA GLU A 88 19.66 3.29 -18.06
C GLU A 88 18.91 2.49 -19.13
N SER A 89 19.17 1.18 -19.15
CA SER A 89 18.41 0.22 -19.94
C SER A 89 18.00 -0.98 -19.11
N PHE A 90 16.96 -1.70 -19.54
CA PHE A 90 16.44 -2.87 -18.85
C PHE A 90 16.46 -4.08 -19.76
N GLU A 91 17.13 -5.14 -19.31
CA GLU A 91 17.16 -6.43 -19.98
C GLU A 91 16.28 -7.42 -19.22
N ARG A 92 15.50 -8.24 -19.94
CA ARG A 92 14.68 -9.28 -19.30
C ARG A 92 15.57 -10.35 -18.66
N LYS A 93 15.21 -10.78 -17.45
CA LYS A 93 15.84 -11.90 -16.76
C LYS A 93 14.80 -12.62 -15.89
N GLY A 94 14.48 -13.86 -16.26
CA GLY A 94 13.42 -14.63 -15.61
C GLY A 94 12.08 -13.89 -15.68
N SER A 95 11.42 -13.76 -14.54
CA SER A 95 10.16 -13.04 -14.39
C SER A 95 10.29 -11.51 -14.38
N GLY A 96 11.52 -10.98 -14.27
CA GLY A 96 11.79 -9.57 -14.07
C GLY A 96 12.85 -9.01 -15.03
N TYR A 97 13.65 -8.08 -14.51
CA TYR A 97 14.58 -7.28 -15.30
C TYR A 97 15.91 -7.09 -14.56
N VAL A 98 16.95 -6.76 -15.31
CA VAL A 98 18.22 -6.21 -14.82
C VAL A 98 18.39 -4.82 -15.43
N GLY A 99 18.61 -3.83 -14.59
CA GLY A 99 18.89 -2.45 -14.97
C GLY A 99 20.39 -2.23 -15.16
N LYS A 100 20.78 -1.63 -16.28
CA LYS A 100 22.16 -1.39 -16.69
C LYS A 100 22.39 0.06 -17.08
N HIS A 101 23.47 0.63 -16.54
CA HIS A 101 24.01 1.89 -17.01
C HIS A 101 24.54 1.74 -18.43
N VAL A 102 24.03 2.55 -19.36
CA VAL A 102 24.43 2.50 -20.79
C VAL A 102 25.00 3.82 -21.30
N GLY A 103 25.21 4.79 -20.42
CA GLY A 103 25.91 6.03 -20.72
C GLY A 103 25.31 7.24 -20.02
N ASP A 104 25.87 8.41 -20.35
CA ASP A 104 25.42 9.69 -19.81
C ASP A 104 24.46 10.34 -20.82
N PHE A 105 23.30 10.79 -20.34
CA PHE A 105 22.40 11.60 -21.15
C PHE A 105 22.92 13.04 -21.27
N MET A 106 23.34 13.63 -20.15
CA MET A 106 24.04 14.90 -20.11
C MET A 106 24.83 15.07 -18.82
N MET A 107 25.88 15.89 -18.87
CA MET A 107 26.60 16.38 -17.71
C MET A 107 26.53 17.90 -17.70
N ALA A 108 26.16 18.50 -16.57
CA ALA A 108 26.09 19.95 -16.46
C ALA A 108 27.50 20.55 -16.30
N ASN A 109 27.74 21.68 -16.97
CA ASN A 109 28.89 22.54 -16.71
C ASN A 109 28.59 23.54 -15.57
N ASP A 110 27.91 23.06 -14.55
CA ASP A 110 27.44 23.84 -13.40
C ASP A 110 27.54 22.94 -12.16
N PRO A 111 28.43 23.27 -11.20
CA PRO A 111 28.74 22.42 -10.06
C PRO A 111 27.62 22.38 -9.02
N ILE A 112 26.52 23.11 -9.21
CA ILE A 112 25.37 23.10 -8.29
C ILE A 112 24.05 22.76 -9.00
N TYR A 113 24.12 22.28 -10.25
CA TYR A 113 22.98 21.70 -10.95
C TYR A 113 22.52 20.40 -10.26
N LEU A 114 21.20 20.28 -10.07
CA LEU A 114 20.51 19.11 -9.53
C LEU A 114 19.26 18.80 -10.36
N GLY A 115 19.41 18.07 -11.45
CA GLY A 115 18.28 17.52 -12.20
C GLY A 115 17.50 16.53 -11.34
N PHE A 116 16.33 16.93 -10.83
CA PHE A 116 15.61 16.17 -9.79
C PHE A 116 14.32 15.51 -10.27
N ASN A 117 13.56 16.13 -11.17
CA ASN A 117 12.38 15.49 -11.76
C ASN A 117 12.30 15.86 -13.23
N HIS A 118 11.77 14.94 -14.02
CA HIS A 118 11.78 15.01 -15.47
C HIS A 118 10.39 14.69 -15.99
N ASP A 119 9.92 15.37 -17.02
CA ASP A 119 8.72 14.94 -17.75
C ASP A 119 8.74 15.36 -19.23
N PHE A 120 8.02 14.63 -20.07
CA PHE A 120 7.94 14.95 -21.50
C PHE A 120 6.74 15.82 -21.81
N GLY A 121 6.90 16.78 -22.72
CA GLY A 121 5.83 17.63 -23.23
C GLY A 121 5.09 17.06 -24.45
N PRO A 122 4.03 17.76 -24.92
CA PRO A 122 3.29 17.40 -26.12
C PRO A 122 4.14 17.46 -27.40
N ASP A 123 5.15 18.32 -27.43
CA ASP A 123 6.13 18.45 -28.51
C ASP A 123 7.28 17.43 -28.40
N GLY A 124 7.27 16.56 -27.39
CA GLY A 124 8.28 15.54 -27.15
C GLY A 124 9.54 16.03 -26.44
N GLY A 125 9.65 17.32 -26.09
CA GLY A 125 10.76 17.86 -25.32
C GLY A 125 10.75 17.37 -23.87
N LEU A 126 11.94 17.18 -23.28
CA LEU A 126 12.12 16.77 -21.89
C LEU A 126 12.26 18.00 -21.00
N TYR A 127 11.29 18.22 -20.12
CA TYR A 127 11.33 19.23 -19.08
C TYR A 127 12.04 18.68 -17.85
N VAL A 128 12.94 19.47 -17.27
CA VAL A 128 13.73 19.08 -16.10
C VAL A 128 13.64 20.19 -15.06
N ILE A 129 13.22 19.84 -13.84
CA ILE A 129 13.36 20.74 -12.69
C ILE A 129 14.77 20.60 -12.14
N ASP A 130 15.38 21.75 -11.89
CA ASP A 130 16.68 21.87 -11.29
C ASP A 130 16.54 22.60 -9.96
N TRP A 131 16.73 21.87 -8.87
CA TRP A 131 16.79 22.46 -7.54
C TRP A 131 18.17 23.09 -7.36
N TYR A 132 18.23 24.41 -7.47
CA TYR A 132 19.50 25.12 -7.51
C TYR A 132 19.96 25.48 -6.09
N ASP A 133 20.60 24.54 -5.40
CA ASP A 133 21.10 24.75 -4.04
C ASP A 133 22.46 24.05 -3.84
N PRO A 134 23.50 24.75 -3.31
CA PRO A 134 24.77 24.12 -2.97
C PRO A 134 24.72 23.17 -1.76
N ARG A 135 23.63 23.17 -0.97
CA ARG A 135 23.47 22.44 0.31
C ARG A 135 22.32 21.44 0.23
N THR A 136 22.59 20.29 -0.38
CA THR A 136 21.57 19.35 -0.90
C THR A 136 21.32 18.13 -0.03
N CYS A 137 22.13 17.95 1.01
CA CYS A 137 22.13 16.76 1.85
C CYS A 137 21.74 17.03 3.31
N HIS A 138 21.46 15.93 4.02
CA HIS A 138 21.02 15.95 5.41
C HIS A 138 21.95 16.74 6.33
N GLY A 139 21.35 17.41 7.31
CA GLY A 139 22.07 18.15 8.35
C GLY A 139 22.52 19.55 7.94
N GLN A 140 22.18 20.00 6.73
CA GLN A 140 22.45 21.36 6.26
C GLN A 140 21.14 22.12 6.03
N THR A 141 21.08 23.37 6.47
CA THR A 141 20.01 24.28 6.05
C THR A 141 20.21 24.61 4.57
N PRO A 142 19.21 24.52 3.68
CA PRO A 142 19.33 24.93 2.28
C PRO A 142 19.81 26.38 2.13
N ALA A 143 20.67 26.69 1.16
CA ALA A 143 21.14 28.07 0.89
C ALA A 143 20.13 28.90 0.11
N HIS A 144 19.39 28.26 -0.78
CA HIS A 144 18.58 28.91 -1.79
C HIS A 144 17.25 28.17 -1.97
N ILE A 145 16.45 28.13 -0.90
CA ILE A 145 15.14 27.45 -0.88
C ILE A 145 14.14 28.02 -1.90
N ASP A 146 14.29 29.29 -2.25
CA ASP A 146 13.38 30.02 -3.15
C ASP A 146 13.89 30.10 -4.60
N THR A 147 14.98 29.40 -4.94
CA THR A 147 15.54 29.45 -6.30
C THR A 147 15.56 28.08 -6.97
N GLY A 148 15.26 28.06 -8.25
CA GLY A 148 15.30 26.87 -9.09
C GLY A 148 15.21 27.25 -10.55
N ARG A 149 15.52 26.29 -11.43
CA ARG A 149 15.44 26.46 -12.88
C ARG A 149 14.55 25.37 -13.47
N ILE A 150 13.91 25.67 -14.59
CA ILE A 150 13.22 24.69 -15.42
C ILE A 150 13.92 24.69 -16.77
N TYR A 151 14.51 23.56 -17.12
CA TYR A 151 15.09 23.35 -18.45
C TYR A 151 14.10 22.63 -19.34
N LYS A 152 14.14 22.94 -20.64
CA LYS A 152 13.51 22.15 -21.68
C LYS A 152 14.60 21.68 -22.63
N ILE A 153 14.84 20.37 -22.66
CA ILE A 153 15.82 19.71 -23.51
C ILE A 153 15.09 19.19 -24.75
N THR A 154 15.51 19.62 -25.93
CA THR A 154 14.95 19.17 -27.21
C THR A 154 16.04 18.64 -28.12
N TYR A 155 15.68 17.67 -28.96
CA TYR A 155 16.52 17.23 -30.06
C TYR A 155 16.16 18.00 -31.33
N GLY A 156 17.13 18.72 -31.91
CA GLY A 156 16.87 19.63 -33.03
C GLY A 156 16.10 20.89 -32.62
N GLU A 157 15.37 21.48 -33.57
CA GLU A 157 14.62 22.70 -33.34
C GLU A 157 13.40 22.48 -32.43
N SER A 158 13.35 23.21 -31.31
CA SER A 158 12.17 23.22 -30.43
C SER A 158 10.99 23.91 -31.12
N LYS A 159 9.88 23.19 -31.30
CA LYS A 159 8.61 23.77 -31.77
C LYS A 159 7.61 23.87 -30.63
N LYS A 160 7.01 25.05 -30.45
CA LYS A 160 5.90 25.21 -29.51
C LYS A 160 4.68 24.47 -30.06
N VAL A 161 4.10 23.57 -29.28
CA VAL A 161 2.83 22.91 -29.59
C VAL A 161 1.77 23.47 -28.64
N GLU A 162 0.77 24.16 -29.19
CA GLU A 162 -0.43 24.52 -28.45
C GLU A 162 -1.44 23.38 -28.57
N VAL A 163 -1.87 22.83 -27.44
CA VAL A 163 -2.77 21.68 -27.39
C VAL A 163 -3.71 21.79 -26.21
N ASP A 164 -4.98 21.46 -26.45
CA ASP A 164 -6.01 21.34 -25.43
C ASP A 164 -6.81 20.07 -25.70
N LEU A 165 -6.37 18.96 -25.07
CA LEU A 165 -7.02 17.66 -25.25
C LEU A 165 -8.44 17.63 -24.65
N GLY A 166 -8.77 18.54 -23.73
CA GLY A 166 -10.09 18.62 -23.12
C GLY A 166 -11.19 18.98 -24.14
N LYS A 167 -10.83 19.69 -25.22
CA LYS A 167 -11.73 20.07 -26.31
C LYS A 167 -11.95 18.97 -27.35
N LEU A 168 -11.14 17.91 -27.34
CA LEU A 168 -11.28 16.81 -28.30
C LEU A 168 -12.48 15.92 -27.96
N SER A 169 -13.16 15.41 -28.98
CA SER A 169 -14.20 14.40 -28.82
C SER A 169 -13.60 13.09 -28.31
N SER A 170 -14.44 12.24 -27.69
CA SER A 170 -13.98 10.92 -27.22
C SER A 170 -13.44 10.06 -28.38
N ALA A 171 -14.01 10.18 -29.58
CA ALA A 171 -13.52 9.48 -30.77
C ALA A 171 -12.12 9.93 -31.20
N GLU A 172 -11.79 11.22 -31.04
CA GLU A 172 -10.45 11.74 -31.28
C GLU A 172 -9.47 11.28 -30.19
N LEU A 173 -9.88 11.28 -28.93
CA LEU A 173 -9.06 10.75 -27.82
C LEU A 173 -8.73 9.26 -27.99
N VAL A 174 -9.64 8.46 -28.57
CA VAL A 174 -9.39 7.04 -28.84
C VAL A 174 -8.22 6.87 -29.81
N LYS A 175 -8.14 7.72 -30.85
CA LYS A 175 -7.03 7.68 -31.82
C LYS A 175 -5.68 7.99 -31.17
N LEU A 176 -5.66 8.83 -30.14
CA LEU A 176 -4.44 9.19 -29.41
C LEU A 176 -3.81 8.00 -28.66
N GLN A 177 -4.52 6.91 -28.41
CA GLN A 177 -3.93 5.69 -27.84
C GLN A 177 -2.83 5.08 -28.73
N LEU A 178 -2.84 5.39 -30.03
CA LEU A 178 -1.83 4.95 -30.99
C LEU A 178 -0.71 5.97 -31.22
N SER A 179 -0.74 7.10 -30.50
CA SER A 179 0.27 8.16 -30.65
C SER A 179 1.68 7.62 -30.37
N PRO A 180 2.71 8.06 -31.13
CA PRO A 180 4.09 7.72 -30.84
C PRO A 180 4.60 8.45 -29.58
N ASN A 181 3.98 9.57 -29.19
CA ASN A 181 4.31 10.30 -27.98
C ASN A 181 3.35 9.92 -26.83
N GLU A 182 3.90 9.23 -25.82
CA GLU A 182 3.18 8.75 -24.64
C GLU A 182 2.48 9.87 -23.85
N TRP A 183 2.90 11.13 -23.99
CA TRP A 183 2.20 12.27 -23.38
C TRP A 183 0.72 12.30 -23.79
N TYR A 184 0.43 12.15 -25.09
CA TYR A 184 -0.94 12.13 -25.60
C TYR A 184 -1.72 10.90 -25.12
N VAL A 185 -1.06 9.73 -25.08
CA VAL A 185 -1.66 8.47 -24.63
C VAL A 185 -2.08 8.57 -23.16
N ARG A 186 -1.20 9.07 -22.28
CA ARG A 186 -1.47 9.22 -20.85
C ARG A 186 -2.55 10.27 -20.57
N HIS A 187 -2.46 11.43 -21.22
CA HIS A 187 -3.42 12.51 -20.97
C HIS A 187 -4.82 12.17 -21.52
N SER A 188 -4.91 11.48 -22.67
CA SER A 188 -6.21 10.99 -23.17
C SER A 188 -6.82 9.92 -22.26
N ARG A 189 -6.04 9.01 -21.68
CA ARG A 189 -6.54 8.05 -20.67
C ARG A 189 -7.03 8.71 -19.40
N ARG A 190 -6.31 9.70 -18.86
CA ARG A 190 -6.78 10.52 -17.74
C ARG A 190 -8.14 11.16 -18.06
N LEU A 191 -8.27 11.78 -19.24
CA LEU A 191 -9.52 12.39 -19.68
C LEU A 191 -10.65 11.37 -19.84
N PHE A 192 -10.35 10.13 -20.26
CA PHE A 192 -11.35 9.06 -20.28
C PHE A 192 -11.87 8.71 -18.88
N GLN A 193 -10.99 8.59 -17.89
CA GLN A 193 -11.41 8.37 -16.50
C GLN A 193 -12.30 9.51 -15.98
N GLU A 194 -11.97 10.75 -16.33
CA GLU A 194 -12.74 11.95 -15.94
C GLU A 194 -14.11 12.02 -16.63
N ARG A 195 -14.21 11.57 -17.88
CA ARG A 195 -15.46 11.56 -18.66
C ARG A 195 -16.37 10.38 -18.33
N GLY A 196 -15.80 9.27 -17.89
CA GLY A 196 -16.53 8.04 -17.57
C GLY A 196 -16.87 7.18 -18.78
N ALA A 197 -17.84 6.27 -18.59
CA ALA A 197 -18.20 5.25 -19.57
C ALA A 197 -18.94 5.81 -20.80
N ASP A 198 -18.57 5.31 -21.98
CA ASP A 198 -19.17 5.68 -23.27
C ASP A 198 -19.18 4.44 -24.19
N ALA A 199 -20.37 4.03 -24.64
CA ALA A 199 -20.57 2.80 -25.40
C ALA A 199 -19.90 2.83 -26.79
N GLU A 200 -19.85 3.99 -27.45
CA GLU A 200 -19.20 4.12 -28.75
C GLU A 200 -17.67 4.11 -28.59
N VAL A 201 -17.16 4.66 -27.50
CA VAL A 201 -15.74 4.53 -27.12
C VAL A 201 -15.38 3.08 -26.88
N HIS A 202 -16.19 2.33 -26.12
CA HIS A 202 -15.96 0.90 -25.87
C HIS A 202 -15.93 0.10 -27.17
N LYS A 203 -16.91 0.31 -28.06
CA LYS A 203 -16.98 -0.34 -29.37
C LYS A 203 -15.74 -0.05 -30.21
N SER A 204 -15.29 1.20 -30.25
CA SER A 204 -14.10 1.62 -30.97
C SER A 204 -12.83 0.96 -30.41
N LEU A 205 -12.65 1.00 -29.08
CA LEU A 205 -11.51 0.38 -28.40
C LEU A 205 -11.46 -1.14 -28.62
N LEU A 206 -12.59 -1.85 -28.47
CA LEU A 206 -12.69 -3.29 -28.72
C LEU A 206 -12.29 -3.66 -30.15
N SER A 207 -12.78 -2.92 -31.14
CA SER A 207 -12.40 -3.09 -32.55
C SER A 207 -10.90 -2.89 -32.76
N MET A 208 -10.33 -1.83 -32.17
CA MET A 208 -8.90 -1.54 -32.28
C MET A 208 -8.03 -2.57 -31.56
N ILE A 209 -8.47 -3.12 -30.42
CA ILE A 209 -7.76 -4.20 -29.70
C ILE A 209 -7.68 -5.45 -30.59
N ALA A 210 -8.78 -5.82 -31.24
CA ALA A 210 -8.83 -6.97 -32.13
C ALA A 210 -7.92 -6.81 -33.36
N ALA A 211 -7.79 -5.58 -33.87
CA ALA A 211 -6.93 -5.26 -35.02
C ALA A 211 -5.44 -5.05 -34.65
N ALA A 212 -5.13 -4.75 -33.38
CA ALA A 212 -3.78 -4.41 -32.95
C ALA A 212 -2.83 -5.63 -32.99
N THR A 213 -1.74 -5.50 -33.75
CA THR A 213 -0.70 -6.54 -33.87
C THR A 213 0.47 -6.33 -32.93
N ASP A 214 0.72 -5.08 -32.50
CA ASP A 214 1.79 -4.74 -31.57
C ASP A 214 1.31 -4.72 -30.10
N THR A 215 2.08 -5.40 -29.23
CA THR A 215 1.73 -5.54 -27.81
C THR A 215 1.60 -4.20 -27.09
N PRO A 216 2.49 -3.21 -27.26
CA PRO A 216 2.36 -1.92 -26.56
C PRO A 216 1.06 -1.18 -26.87
N LYS A 217 0.65 -1.07 -28.15
CA LYS A 217 -0.62 -0.42 -28.49
C LYS A 217 -1.82 -1.24 -28.03
N LYS A 218 -1.76 -2.56 -28.12
CA LYS A 218 -2.82 -3.42 -27.57
C LYS A 218 -3.02 -3.18 -26.07
N LEU A 219 -1.93 -3.08 -25.30
CA LEU A 219 -1.99 -2.76 -23.88
C LEU A 219 -2.54 -1.35 -23.61
N ARG A 220 -2.13 -0.33 -24.38
CA ARG A 220 -2.68 1.03 -24.27
C ARG A 220 -4.20 1.05 -24.47
N LEU A 221 -4.69 0.35 -25.49
CA LEU A 221 -6.12 0.24 -25.78
C LEU A 221 -6.85 -0.56 -24.69
N LEU A 222 -6.26 -1.65 -24.19
CA LEU A 222 -6.80 -2.42 -23.06
C LEU A 222 -6.96 -1.56 -21.81
N TRP A 223 -5.93 -0.77 -21.47
CA TRP A 223 -5.99 0.14 -20.33
C TRP A 223 -7.04 1.24 -20.52
N ALA A 224 -7.12 1.85 -21.71
CA ALA A 224 -8.17 2.83 -22.00
C ALA A 224 -9.59 2.23 -21.92
N LEU A 225 -9.75 0.96 -22.33
CA LEU A 225 -11.02 0.25 -22.21
C LEU A 225 -11.36 0.01 -20.73
N HIS A 226 -10.37 -0.34 -19.91
CA HIS A 226 -10.56 -0.49 -18.47
C HIS A 226 -10.88 0.86 -17.78
N ASP A 227 -10.15 1.92 -18.11
CA ASP A 227 -10.33 3.29 -17.60
C ASP A 227 -11.74 3.85 -17.85
N THR A 228 -12.42 3.36 -18.88
CA THR A 228 -13.81 3.71 -19.25
C THR A 228 -14.84 2.69 -18.76
N GLY A 229 -14.45 1.66 -18.01
CA GLY A 229 -15.35 0.63 -17.48
C GLY A 229 -15.80 -0.43 -18.50
N GLY A 230 -15.17 -0.51 -19.67
CA GLY A 230 -15.53 -1.46 -20.73
C GLY A 230 -14.79 -2.81 -20.67
N ALA A 231 -13.75 -2.93 -19.86
CA ALA A 231 -12.96 -4.17 -19.72
C ALA A 231 -13.67 -5.17 -18.79
N THR A 232 -14.75 -5.78 -19.28
CA THR A 232 -15.57 -6.73 -18.52
C THR A 232 -14.84 -8.04 -18.23
N GLU A 233 -15.27 -8.78 -17.19
CA GLU A 233 -14.70 -10.09 -16.86
C GLU A 233 -14.70 -11.07 -18.05
N PRO A 234 -15.80 -11.28 -18.81
CA PRO A 234 -15.76 -12.16 -19.98
C PRO A 234 -14.72 -11.74 -21.01
N PHE A 235 -14.59 -10.44 -21.26
CA PHE A 235 -13.59 -9.92 -22.18
C PHE A 235 -12.16 -10.17 -21.69
N LEU A 236 -11.90 -9.91 -20.40
CA LEU A 236 -10.59 -10.13 -19.79
C LEU A 236 -10.21 -11.61 -19.73
N LEU A 237 -11.15 -12.52 -19.47
CA LEU A 237 -10.94 -13.96 -19.54
C LEU A 237 -10.51 -14.41 -20.94
N GLU A 238 -11.04 -13.80 -22.01
CA GLU A 238 -10.56 -14.07 -23.38
C GLU A 238 -9.13 -13.55 -23.61
N GLN A 239 -8.75 -12.43 -22.98
CA GLN A 239 -7.39 -11.90 -23.08
C GLN A 239 -6.33 -12.81 -22.44
N LEU A 240 -6.72 -13.72 -21.54
CA LEU A 240 -5.83 -14.74 -20.96
C LEU A 240 -5.34 -15.77 -22.00
N LYS A 241 -5.89 -15.76 -23.22
CA LYS A 241 -5.48 -16.63 -24.33
C LYS A 241 -4.58 -15.91 -25.35
N ASP A 242 -4.32 -14.62 -25.17
CA ASP A 242 -3.50 -13.84 -26.12
C ASP A 242 -2.07 -14.40 -26.18
N LYS A 243 -1.44 -14.39 -27.36
CA LYS A 243 -0.05 -14.83 -27.57
C LYS A 243 0.97 -14.01 -26.76
N ALA A 244 0.68 -12.74 -26.50
CA ALA A 244 1.57 -11.83 -25.79
C ALA A 244 1.44 -12.01 -24.28
N GLU A 245 2.53 -12.42 -23.63
CA GLU A 245 2.59 -12.65 -22.18
C GLU A 245 2.10 -11.46 -21.35
N TYR A 246 2.42 -10.23 -21.74
CA TYR A 246 1.99 -9.06 -20.98
C TYR A 246 0.52 -8.71 -21.18
N VAL A 247 -0.13 -9.14 -22.27
CA VAL A 247 -1.59 -9.01 -22.41
C VAL A 247 -2.27 -9.96 -21.42
N ARG A 248 -1.80 -11.21 -21.33
CA ARG A 248 -2.26 -12.17 -20.32
C ARG A 248 -2.00 -11.66 -18.90
N GLY A 249 -0.80 -11.19 -18.63
CA GLY A 249 -0.40 -10.61 -17.33
C GLY A 249 -1.27 -9.45 -16.89
N TRP A 250 -1.51 -8.47 -17.77
CA TRP A 250 -2.39 -7.35 -17.46
C TRP A 250 -3.85 -7.77 -17.30
N ALA A 251 -4.35 -8.71 -18.10
CA ALA A 251 -5.69 -9.25 -17.90
C ALA A 251 -5.85 -9.89 -16.51
N ILE A 252 -4.86 -10.65 -16.03
CA ILE A 252 -4.82 -11.18 -14.64
C ILE A 252 -4.89 -10.03 -13.63
N GLN A 253 -4.07 -8.98 -13.80
CA GLN A 253 -4.05 -7.86 -12.85
C GLN A 253 -5.40 -7.15 -12.78
N LEU A 254 -6.03 -6.88 -13.93
CA LEU A 254 -7.31 -6.19 -14.01
C LEU A 254 -8.47 -7.06 -13.47
N LEU A 255 -8.45 -8.37 -13.70
CA LEU A 255 -9.44 -9.31 -13.14
C LEU A 255 -9.45 -9.34 -11.60
N LEU A 256 -8.32 -8.98 -10.95
CA LEU A 256 -8.15 -9.08 -9.50
C LEU A 256 -8.03 -7.71 -8.83
N GLU A 257 -8.19 -6.62 -9.56
CA GLU A 257 -7.99 -5.26 -9.04
C GLU A 257 -8.96 -4.92 -7.90
N ASP A 258 -10.19 -5.43 -7.94
CA ASP A 258 -11.19 -5.24 -6.88
C ASP A 258 -11.15 -6.32 -5.78
N LYS A 259 -10.23 -7.28 -5.90
CA LYS A 259 -10.08 -8.47 -5.02
C LYS A 259 -11.29 -9.42 -5.04
N LYS A 260 -12.10 -9.41 -6.11
CA LYS A 260 -13.26 -10.31 -6.27
C LYS A 260 -13.02 -11.30 -7.41
N ALA A 261 -12.42 -12.44 -7.08
CA ALA A 261 -12.26 -13.52 -8.04
C ALA A 261 -13.57 -14.32 -8.17
N SER A 262 -14.13 -14.41 -9.38
CA SER A 262 -15.19 -15.38 -9.67
C SER A 262 -14.61 -16.81 -9.74
N PRO A 263 -15.46 -17.86 -9.65
CA PRO A 263 -15.00 -19.23 -9.86
C PRO A 263 -14.33 -19.45 -11.23
N ALA A 264 -14.75 -18.72 -12.27
CA ALA A 264 -14.14 -18.80 -13.59
C ALA A 264 -12.73 -18.19 -13.57
N VAL A 265 -12.55 -17.05 -12.90
CA VAL A 265 -11.24 -16.42 -12.71
C VAL A 265 -10.30 -17.34 -11.93
N LEU A 266 -10.75 -17.92 -10.82
CA LEU A 266 -9.93 -18.85 -10.02
C LEU A 266 -9.46 -20.06 -10.83
N LYS A 267 -10.36 -20.63 -11.64
CA LYS A 267 -10.04 -21.75 -12.53
C LYS A 267 -8.96 -21.36 -13.54
N GLU A 268 -9.08 -20.19 -14.17
CA GLU A 268 -8.06 -19.72 -15.12
C GLU A 268 -6.73 -19.37 -14.44
N LEU A 269 -6.74 -18.81 -13.23
CA LEU A 269 -5.51 -18.59 -12.46
C LEU A 269 -4.80 -19.91 -12.15
N ALA A 270 -5.52 -20.94 -11.71
CA ALA A 270 -4.95 -22.26 -11.45
C ALA A 270 -4.43 -22.93 -12.73
N ARG A 271 -5.14 -22.77 -13.86
CA ARG A 271 -4.68 -23.24 -15.17
C ARG A 271 -3.39 -22.55 -15.60
N LEU A 272 -3.34 -21.21 -15.58
CA LEU A 272 -2.17 -20.43 -15.96
C LEU A 272 -0.98 -20.66 -15.02
N ALA A 273 -1.23 -20.82 -13.71
CA ALA A 273 -0.22 -21.20 -12.73
C ALA A 273 0.48 -22.52 -13.05
N LYS A 274 -0.21 -23.44 -13.75
CA LYS A 274 0.26 -24.78 -14.06
C LYS A 274 0.85 -24.89 -15.47
N GLU A 275 0.27 -24.17 -16.43
CA GLU A 275 0.49 -24.40 -17.86
C GLU A 275 1.24 -23.26 -18.56
N ASP A 276 1.21 -22.02 -18.05
CA ASP A 276 1.82 -20.90 -18.78
C ASP A 276 3.35 -20.95 -18.69
N GLU A 277 4.00 -21.04 -19.85
CA GLU A 277 5.46 -21.12 -19.96
C GLU A 277 6.15 -19.81 -19.58
N SER A 278 5.46 -18.67 -19.64
CA SER A 278 6.05 -17.36 -19.31
C SER A 278 6.21 -17.17 -17.80
N ALA A 279 7.45 -17.00 -17.37
CA ALA A 279 7.78 -16.56 -16.01
C ALA A 279 7.14 -15.21 -15.65
N ALA A 280 6.93 -14.32 -16.63
CA ALA A 280 6.23 -13.06 -16.42
C ALA A 280 4.75 -13.31 -16.11
N VAL A 281 4.07 -14.20 -16.85
CA VAL A 281 2.66 -14.54 -16.54
C VAL A 281 2.55 -15.20 -15.17
N ARG A 282 3.41 -16.16 -14.84
CA ARG A 282 3.44 -16.79 -13.51
C ARG A 282 3.66 -15.76 -12.40
N LEU A 283 4.41 -14.68 -12.66
CA LEU A 283 4.59 -13.59 -11.70
C LEU A 283 3.30 -12.81 -11.45
N TYR A 284 2.55 -12.51 -12.51
CA TYR A 284 1.22 -11.91 -12.40
C TYR A 284 0.25 -12.84 -11.65
N VAL A 285 0.29 -14.15 -11.90
CA VAL A 285 -0.52 -15.13 -11.15
C VAL A 285 -0.13 -15.17 -9.66
N ALA A 286 1.16 -15.18 -9.33
CA ALA A 286 1.63 -15.16 -7.95
C ALA A 286 1.25 -13.86 -7.21
N ALA A 287 1.30 -12.72 -7.90
CA ALA A 287 0.83 -11.44 -7.37
C ALA A 287 -0.70 -11.44 -7.16
N ALA A 288 -1.46 -11.94 -8.14
CA ALA A 288 -2.92 -12.08 -8.07
C ALA A 288 -3.37 -13.01 -6.95
N ALA A 289 -2.65 -14.11 -6.71
CA ALA A 289 -2.96 -15.05 -5.62
C ALA A 289 -3.02 -14.36 -4.26
N GLN A 290 -2.19 -13.34 -4.00
CA GLN A 290 -2.22 -12.58 -2.75
C GLN A 290 -3.51 -11.74 -2.57
N ARG A 291 -4.27 -11.54 -3.64
CA ARG A 291 -5.54 -10.79 -3.67
C ARG A 291 -6.77 -11.68 -3.60
N VAL A 292 -6.60 -13.01 -3.70
CA VAL A 292 -7.64 -14.03 -3.52
C VAL A 292 -7.79 -14.36 -2.03
N PRO A 293 -8.97 -14.71 -1.49
CA PRO A 293 -9.09 -15.20 -0.11
C PRO A 293 -8.18 -16.41 0.17
N ALA A 294 -7.53 -16.46 1.33
CA ALA A 294 -6.50 -17.48 1.64
C ALA A 294 -6.99 -18.93 1.44
N SER A 295 -8.24 -19.22 1.76
CA SER A 295 -8.88 -20.53 1.59
C SER A 295 -8.97 -21.01 0.13
N GLU A 296 -8.91 -20.10 -0.83
CA GLU A 296 -9.12 -20.38 -2.26
C GLU A 296 -7.80 -20.37 -3.07
N ARG A 297 -6.66 -20.14 -2.42
CA ARG A 297 -5.35 -20.00 -3.11
C ARG A 297 -4.64 -21.31 -3.41
N TRP A 298 -5.05 -22.41 -2.76
CA TRP A 298 -4.23 -23.62 -2.70
C TRP A 298 -3.85 -24.18 -4.08
N GLU A 299 -4.81 -24.31 -5.00
CA GLU A 299 -4.53 -24.86 -6.34
C GLU A 299 -3.53 -23.99 -7.12
N ILE A 300 -3.61 -22.67 -6.95
CA ILE A 300 -2.72 -21.71 -7.60
C ILE A 300 -1.29 -21.86 -7.06
N VAL A 301 -1.12 -21.86 -5.73
CA VAL A 301 0.23 -21.93 -5.13
C VAL A 301 0.87 -23.31 -5.29
N GLU A 302 0.07 -24.39 -5.29
CA GLU A 302 0.55 -25.75 -5.53
C GLU A 302 1.05 -25.91 -6.97
N ALA A 303 0.34 -25.34 -7.94
CA ALA A 303 0.76 -25.32 -9.34
C ALA A 303 2.05 -24.51 -9.53
N LEU A 304 2.12 -23.28 -9.00
CA LEU A 304 3.31 -22.44 -9.09
C LEU A 304 4.54 -23.10 -8.43
N ALA A 305 4.35 -23.79 -7.31
CA ALA A 305 5.42 -24.52 -6.62
C ALA A 305 5.97 -25.71 -7.44
N GLY A 306 5.28 -26.13 -8.51
CA GLY A 306 5.69 -27.20 -9.41
C GLY A 306 6.76 -26.80 -10.44
N HIS A 307 6.98 -25.50 -10.66
CA HIS A 307 7.92 -24.99 -11.67
C HIS A 307 9.37 -24.97 -11.15
N ALA A 308 10.14 -26.01 -11.46
CA ALA A 308 11.54 -26.13 -11.03
C ALA A 308 12.44 -25.06 -11.65
N GLU A 309 12.12 -24.59 -12.85
CA GLU A 309 12.81 -23.53 -13.58
C GLU A 309 12.78 -22.18 -12.83
N ASP A 310 11.79 -21.97 -11.95
CA ASP A 310 11.65 -20.74 -11.17
C ASP A 310 12.45 -20.74 -9.87
N ALA A 311 13.13 -21.85 -9.54
CA ALA A 311 13.84 -21.99 -8.26
C ALA A 311 14.90 -20.91 -8.02
N ALA A 312 15.56 -20.45 -9.08
CA ALA A 312 16.57 -19.39 -9.05
C ALA A 312 16.06 -18.03 -9.56
N ASP A 313 14.77 -17.92 -9.88
CA ASP A 313 14.18 -16.66 -10.32
C ASP A 313 14.25 -15.61 -9.19
N HIS A 314 14.45 -14.36 -9.59
CA HIS A 314 14.62 -13.23 -8.66
C HIS A 314 13.37 -12.98 -7.82
N ASN A 315 12.17 -13.16 -8.39
CA ASN A 315 10.92 -12.72 -7.78
C ASN A 315 10.01 -13.91 -7.40
N LEU A 316 9.88 -14.91 -8.27
CA LEU A 316 8.85 -15.94 -8.17
C LEU A 316 8.89 -16.74 -6.86
N PRO A 317 10.03 -17.26 -6.38
CA PRO A 317 10.07 -17.96 -5.09
C PRO A 317 9.55 -17.12 -3.92
N LEU A 318 9.79 -15.80 -3.95
CA LEU A 318 9.36 -14.87 -2.91
C LEU A 318 7.88 -14.52 -3.04
N LEU A 319 7.39 -14.24 -4.25
CA LEU A 319 5.97 -13.94 -4.48
C LEU A 319 5.08 -15.15 -4.18
N VAL A 320 5.52 -16.35 -4.56
CA VAL A 320 4.83 -17.60 -4.20
C VAL A 320 4.80 -17.75 -2.69
N TRP A 321 5.92 -17.50 -2.00
CA TRP A 321 5.95 -17.51 -0.53
C TRP A 321 4.96 -16.51 0.08
N TYR A 322 4.92 -15.26 -0.40
CA TYR A 322 3.99 -14.25 0.15
C TYR A 322 2.53 -14.64 -0.05
N ALA A 323 2.20 -15.37 -1.12
CA ALA A 323 0.87 -15.93 -1.34
C ALA A 323 0.57 -17.12 -0.42
N THR A 324 1.58 -17.98 -0.17
CA THR A 324 1.48 -19.21 0.64
C THR A 324 1.53 -18.98 2.15
N GLU A 325 2.18 -17.93 2.65
CA GLU A 325 2.41 -17.75 4.09
C GLU A 325 1.15 -17.90 4.97
N PRO A 326 0.00 -17.28 4.64
CA PRO A 326 -1.22 -17.43 5.43
C PRO A 326 -1.81 -18.86 5.39
N LEU A 327 -1.52 -19.63 4.33
CA LEU A 327 -2.04 -20.98 4.12
C LEU A 327 -1.42 -21.98 5.09
N VAL A 328 -0.18 -21.72 5.52
CA VAL A 328 0.54 -22.60 6.45
C VAL A 328 -0.27 -22.82 7.71
N THR A 329 -0.80 -21.75 8.32
CA THR A 329 -1.65 -21.86 9.52
C THR A 329 -3.08 -22.26 9.25
N LEU A 330 -3.55 -22.17 8.01
CA LEU A 330 -4.90 -22.53 7.63
C LEU A 330 -5.06 -24.06 7.53
N ASP A 331 -4.07 -24.74 6.95
CA ASP A 331 -4.03 -26.20 6.86
C ASP A 331 -2.57 -26.68 6.91
N ASN A 332 -2.10 -26.98 8.14
CA ASN A 332 -0.75 -27.46 8.39
C ASN A 332 -0.44 -28.75 7.61
N ALA A 333 -1.42 -29.66 7.47
CA ALA A 333 -1.19 -30.95 6.82
C ALA A 333 -0.98 -30.78 5.30
N ARG A 334 -1.78 -29.91 4.66
CA ARG A 334 -1.60 -29.57 3.26
C ARG A 334 -0.33 -28.75 3.03
N ALA A 335 0.04 -27.87 3.96
CA ALA A 335 1.30 -27.13 3.91
C ALA A 335 2.53 -28.06 3.96
N VAL A 336 2.51 -29.11 4.78
CA VAL A 336 3.58 -30.14 4.81
C VAL A 336 3.68 -30.87 3.46
N LYS A 337 2.54 -31.23 2.87
CA LYS A 337 2.52 -31.85 1.54
C LYS A 337 3.13 -30.92 0.49
N LEU A 338 2.73 -29.64 0.49
CA LEU A 338 3.28 -28.62 -0.41
C LEU A 338 4.80 -28.45 -0.22
N ALA A 339 5.29 -28.35 1.02
CA ALA A 339 6.73 -28.24 1.28
C ALA A 339 7.52 -29.43 0.72
N THR A 340 6.94 -30.63 0.81
CA THR A 340 7.57 -31.88 0.35
C THR A 340 7.53 -32.02 -1.17
N SER A 341 6.42 -31.63 -1.81
CA SER A 341 6.25 -31.73 -3.28
C SER A 341 6.85 -30.54 -4.05
N SER A 342 7.01 -29.38 -3.41
CA SER A 342 7.52 -28.15 -4.03
C SER A 342 8.88 -28.36 -4.68
N LYS A 343 9.02 -27.82 -5.89
CA LYS A 343 10.27 -27.72 -6.64
C LYS A 343 11.06 -26.45 -6.31
N LEU A 344 10.49 -25.54 -5.53
CA LEU A 344 11.12 -24.29 -5.08
C LEU A 344 11.77 -24.50 -3.70
N PRO A 345 13.12 -24.52 -3.59
CA PRO A 345 13.79 -24.79 -2.31
C PRO A 345 13.49 -23.76 -1.23
N ARG A 346 13.47 -22.46 -1.60
CA ARG A 346 13.09 -21.37 -0.68
C ARG A 346 11.69 -21.54 -0.12
N LEU A 347 10.73 -21.94 -0.95
CA LEU A 347 9.35 -22.14 -0.50
C LEU A 347 9.27 -23.25 0.56
N ARG A 348 9.98 -24.37 0.34
CA ARG A 348 10.08 -25.46 1.32
C ARG A 348 10.64 -24.95 2.65
N GLU A 349 11.79 -24.26 2.61
CA GLU A 349 12.43 -23.71 3.80
C GLU A 349 11.48 -22.77 4.56
N PHE A 350 10.82 -21.86 3.84
CA PHE A 350 9.94 -20.86 4.45
C PHE A 350 8.67 -21.48 5.05
N ILE A 351 8.07 -22.49 4.41
CA ILE A 351 6.96 -23.24 5.01
C ILE A 351 7.42 -23.88 6.32
N THR A 352 8.57 -24.58 6.33
CA THR A 352 9.11 -25.20 7.55
C THR A 352 9.37 -24.17 8.65
N ARG A 353 10.01 -23.04 8.33
CA ARG A 353 10.25 -21.94 9.28
C ARG A 353 8.96 -21.38 9.85
N ARG A 354 7.93 -21.20 9.03
CA ARG A 354 6.63 -20.67 9.46
C ARG A 354 5.86 -21.62 10.35
N MET A 355 5.97 -22.93 10.12
CA MET A 355 5.41 -23.96 10.99
C MET A 355 6.06 -23.95 12.37
N VAL A 356 7.40 -23.89 12.44
CA VAL A 356 8.15 -23.82 13.71
C VAL A 356 7.82 -22.52 14.46
N ALA A 357 7.76 -21.39 13.75
CA ALA A 357 7.37 -20.10 14.34
C ALA A 357 5.91 -20.09 14.85
N GLY A 358 5.05 -20.99 14.35
CA GLY A 358 3.69 -21.22 14.86
C GLY A 358 3.60 -22.27 15.98
N SER A 359 4.68 -23.00 16.27
CA SER A 359 4.73 -24.09 17.26
C SER A 359 5.16 -23.61 18.66
N SER A 360 5.72 -22.40 18.78
CA SER A 360 6.14 -21.78 20.04
C SER A 360 5.03 -20.92 20.67
N GLY A 361 3.87 -21.53 20.90
CA GLY A 361 2.75 -20.91 21.61
C GLY A 361 1.48 -21.73 21.45
N ASN A 362 0.90 -22.20 22.56
CA ASN A 362 -0.36 -22.95 22.62
C ASN A 362 -1.41 -22.39 21.65
N ALA A 363 -1.79 -23.21 20.66
CA ALA A 363 -2.86 -22.90 19.74
C ALA A 363 -4.20 -22.89 20.48
N ALA A 364 -4.85 -21.73 20.56
CA ALA A 364 -6.29 -21.67 20.78
C ALA A 364 -7.00 -22.12 19.48
N PRO A 365 -8.12 -22.85 19.55
CA PRO A 365 -8.84 -23.29 18.36
C PRO A 365 -9.44 -22.09 17.60
N ALA A 366 -9.49 -22.23 16.27
CA ALA A 366 -10.01 -21.21 15.37
C ALA A 366 -11.48 -20.82 15.70
N PRO A 367 -11.85 -19.53 15.62
CA PRO A 367 -13.25 -19.13 15.73
C PRO A 367 -14.05 -19.60 14.50
N PRO A 368 -15.37 -19.85 14.62
CA PRO A 368 -16.23 -20.19 13.49
C PRO A 368 -16.32 -19.01 12.49
N PRO A 369 -16.60 -19.27 11.19
CA PRO A 369 -16.60 -18.26 10.16
C PRO A 369 -17.72 -17.22 10.40
N GLY A 370 -17.33 -15.97 10.58
CA GLY A 370 -18.25 -14.82 10.61
C GLY A 370 -18.74 -14.42 9.20
N PRO A 371 -19.82 -13.62 9.10
CA PRO A 371 -20.40 -13.25 7.80
C PRO A 371 -19.48 -12.33 6.97
N LYS A 372 -19.62 -12.42 5.64
CA LYS A 372 -18.83 -11.72 4.62
C LYS A 372 -18.81 -10.19 4.82
N VAL A 373 -17.63 -9.57 4.78
CA VAL A 373 -17.42 -8.12 4.93
C VAL A 373 -17.00 -7.49 3.59
N GLU A 374 -17.60 -6.34 3.23
CA GLU A 374 -17.31 -5.53 2.04
C GLU A 374 -16.02 -4.67 2.17
N PRO A 375 -15.40 -4.21 1.06
CA PRO A 375 -14.09 -3.53 1.06
C PRO A 375 -14.12 -2.10 1.63
N ALA A 376 -12.94 -1.66 2.11
CA ALA A 376 -12.83 -0.47 2.95
C ALA A 376 -12.92 0.89 2.26
N LYS A 377 -13.77 1.77 2.81
CA LYS A 377 -13.91 3.17 2.41
C LYS A 377 -12.95 4.05 3.21
N SER A 378 -12.39 5.07 2.57
CA SER A 378 -11.58 6.11 3.21
C SER A 378 -12.42 6.92 4.20
N VAL A 379 -11.90 7.13 5.42
CA VAL A 379 -12.55 7.93 6.46
C VAL A 379 -12.32 9.41 6.18
N SER A 380 -13.39 10.19 6.03
CA SER A 380 -13.33 11.68 5.96
C SER A 380 -12.55 12.29 7.13
N GLU A 381 -11.75 13.33 6.87
CA GLU A 381 -10.97 14.09 7.86
C GLU A 381 -11.83 14.90 8.86
N THR A 382 -13.15 14.94 8.70
CA THR A 382 -14.07 15.56 9.67
C THR A 382 -14.28 14.69 10.91
N ALA A 383 -13.23 14.58 11.73
CA ALA A 383 -13.27 14.11 13.11
C ALA A 383 -13.02 15.28 14.07
N LEU A 384 -13.52 15.21 15.31
CA LEU A 384 -12.98 16.06 16.37
C LEU A 384 -11.59 15.49 16.73
N VAL A 385 -10.54 15.97 16.06
CA VAL A 385 -9.15 15.60 16.37
C VAL A 385 -8.73 16.41 17.59
N LEU A 386 -8.79 15.80 18.77
CA LEU A 386 -8.27 16.40 20.00
C LEU A 386 -6.74 16.34 19.96
N THR A 387 -6.11 17.41 19.45
CA THR A 387 -4.65 17.57 19.56
C THR A 387 -4.31 17.98 20.99
N VAL A 388 -3.79 17.03 21.76
CA VAL A 388 -3.47 17.24 23.18
C VAL A 388 -2.21 18.10 23.31
N LYS A 389 -2.32 19.25 24.01
CA LYS A 389 -1.15 19.96 24.57
C LYS A 389 -1.06 19.61 26.06
N PRO A 390 -0.24 18.63 26.47
CA PRO A 390 -0.25 18.16 27.85
C PRO A 390 0.32 19.21 28.82
N LYS A 391 -0.32 19.32 30.00
CA LYS A 391 0.31 19.71 31.27
C LYS A 391 0.40 18.44 32.10
N GLY A 392 1.59 17.98 32.45
CA GLY A 392 1.78 16.79 33.31
C GLY A 392 2.50 15.62 32.62
N PRO A 393 1.88 14.91 31.66
CA PRO A 393 2.47 13.71 31.08
C PRO A 393 3.43 14.01 29.91
N LYS A 394 4.50 13.20 29.79
CA LYS A 394 5.52 13.35 28.74
C LYS A 394 5.02 12.76 27.42
N VAL A 395 5.22 13.49 26.32
CA VAL A 395 5.14 12.92 24.97
C VAL A 395 6.40 12.09 24.73
N VAL A 396 6.23 10.83 24.36
CA VAL A 396 7.30 9.88 24.11
C VAL A 396 7.11 9.21 22.77
N GLU A 397 8.21 8.75 22.18
CA GLU A 397 8.17 7.87 21.01
C GLU A 397 8.46 6.43 21.46
N VAL A 398 7.55 5.50 21.16
CA VAL A 398 7.68 4.08 21.51
C VAL A 398 7.47 3.26 20.24
N ALA A 399 8.48 2.48 19.85
CA ALA A 399 8.44 1.62 18.65
C ALA A 399 8.02 2.38 17.37
N GLY A 400 8.54 3.60 17.18
CA GLY A 400 8.28 4.43 16.00
C GLY A 400 6.94 5.16 16.01
N ARG A 401 6.28 5.31 17.17
CA ARG A 401 5.02 6.04 17.32
C ARG A 401 5.05 6.98 18.50
N SER A 402 4.58 8.21 18.28
CA SER A 402 4.42 9.23 19.31
C SER A 402 3.14 9.01 20.12
N GLY A 403 3.21 9.20 21.43
CA GLY A 403 2.05 9.17 22.31
C GLY A 403 2.35 9.77 23.67
N VAL A 404 1.30 9.95 24.47
CA VAL A 404 1.39 10.46 25.84
C VAL A 404 1.61 9.28 26.79
N GLN A 405 2.67 9.33 27.61
CA GLN A 405 2.98 8.29 28.58
C GLN A 405 2.32 8.55 29.94
N PHE A 406 1.84 7.47 30.56
CA PHE A 406 1.19 7.43 31.87
C PHE A 406 1.86 6.37 32.74
N ASP A 407 2.01 6.65 34.04
CA ASP A 407 2.78 5.85 34.99
C ASP A 407 1.94 4.89 35.87
N GLY A 408 0.62 4.90 35.71
CA GLY A 408 -0.30 4.07 36.49
C GLY A 408 -0.66 4.60 37.89
N HIS A 409 -0.29 5.84 38.23
CA HIS A 409 -0.55 6.41 39.56
C HIS A 409 -1.58 7.54 39.54
N GLU A 410 -1.26 8.69 38.95
CA GLU A 410 -2.16 9.85 38.88
C GLU A 410 -2.17 10.56 37.52
N ASP A 411 -1.27 10.17 36.62
CA ASP A 411 -1.13 10.79 35.31
C ASP A 411 -2.43 10.67 34.51
N HIS A 412 -2.94 11.79 34.04
CA HIS A 412 -4.08 11.83 33.14
C HIS A 412 -4.09 13.11 32.30
N VAL A 413 -4.84 13.07 31.21
CA VAL A 413 -5.25 14.26 30.46
C VAL A 413 -6.75 14.44 30.64
N ALA A 414 -7.15 15.56 31.22
CA ALA A 414 -8.56 15.93 31.37
C ALA A 414 -9.02 16.86 30.24
N VAL A 415 -10.17 16.53 29.65
CA VAL A 415 -10.89 17.39 28.72
C VAL A 415 -12.21 17.77 29.39
N PRO A 416 -12.47 19.08 29.61
CA PRO A 416 -13.72 19.56 30.18
C PRO A 416 -14.94 19.06 29.40
N HIS A 417 -16.06 18.91 30.10
CA HIS A 417 -17.29 18.51 29.46
C HIS A 417 -17.72 19.49 28.35
N SER A 418 -18.18 18.94 27.24
CA SER A 418 -18.93 19.62 26.19
C SER A 418 -20.12 18.75 25.78
N ALA A 419 -21.21 19.39 25.34
CA ALA A 419 -22.38 18.70 24.77
C ALA A 419 -22.03 17.84 23.54
N ASP A 420 -20.93 18.14 22.84
CA ASP A 420 -20.46 17.35 21.70
C ASP A 420 -19.90 15.98 22.08
N LEU A 421 -19.62 15.77 23.38
CA LEU A 421 -19.16 14.50 23.94
C LEU A 421 -20.28 13.72 24.64
N SER A 422 -21.54 14.15 24.48
CA SER A 422 -22.72 13.50 25.04
C SER A 422 -23.45 12.72 23.95
N PHE A 423 -23.52 11.40 24.10
CA PHE A 423 -24.17 10.51 23.14
C PHE A 423 -25.33 9.77 23.81
N LYS A 424 -26.50 9.77 23.20
CA LYS A 424 -27.64 8.93 23.60
C LYS A 424 -27.58 7.57 22.91
N SER A 425 -28.33 6.61 23.43
CA SER A 425 -28.45 5.26 22.84
C SER A 425 -28.93 5.24 21.37
N LYS A 426 -29.54 6.32 20.90
CA LYS A 426 -29.95 6.50 19.49
C LYS A 426 -28.92 7.21 18.62
N ASP A 427 -27.89 7.81 19.23
CA ASP A 427 -26.86 8.54 18.52
C ASP A 427 -25.78 7.59 18.03
N ASN A 428 -25.24 7.92 16.86
CA ASN A 428 -24.12 7.21 16.26
C ASN A 428 -22.81 7.91 16.65
N PHE A 429 -21.83 7.15 17.12
CA PHE A 429 -20.51 7.69 17.41
C PHE A 429 -19.42 6.63 17.32
N THR A 430 -18.17 7.07 17.23
CA THR A 430 -16.99 6.21 17.33
C THR A 430 -15.94 6.85 18.21
N LEU A 431 -15.36 6.09 19.12
CA LEU A 431 -14.18 6.43 19.90
C LEU A 431 -13.04 5.47 19.51
N SER A 432 -11.90 6.01 19.11
CA SER A 432 -10.72 5.24 18.70
C SER A 432 -9.48 5.71 19.43
N ALA A 433 -8.57 4.78 19.75
CA ALA A 433 -7.26 5.10 20.31
C ALA A 433 -6.22 4.03 19.94
N TRP A 434 -4.97 4.46 19.85
CA TRP A 434 -3.81 3.55 19.91
C TRP A 434 -3.29 3.49 21.34
N VAL A 435 -3.02 2.29 21.84
CA VAL A 435 -2.57 2.05 23.21
C VAL A 435 -1.38 1.12 23.21
N HIS A 436 -0.30 1.52 23.87
CA HIS A 436 0.88 0.68 24.12
C HIS A 436 0.92 0.26 25.58
N LEU A 437 0.85 -1.05 25.82
CA LEU A 437 0.98 -1.63 27.15
C LEU A 437 2.37 -2.25 27.32
N LYS A 438 3.06 -1.92 28.42
CA LYS A 438 4.28 -2.65 28.81
C LYS A 438 3.92 -3.99 29.45
N GLU A 439 2.86 -4.00 30.24
CA GLU A 439 2.29 -5.16 30.91
C GLU A 439 0.77 -5.07 30.82
N VAL A 440 0.08 -6.20 30.80
CA VAL A 440 -1.38 -6.25 30.68
C VAL A 440 -2.01 -6.23 32.07
N PRO A 441 -2.79 -5.19 32.44
CA PRO A 441 -3.46 -5.15 33.74
C PRO A 441 -4.40 -6.34 33.93
N GLN A 442 -4.17 -7.13 34.99
CA GLN A 442 -4.98 -8.31 35.31
C GLN A 442 -6.05 -8.02 36.36
N ASP A 443 -5.76 -7.11 37.29
CA ASP A 443 -6.60 -6.85 38.46
C ASP A 443 -7.36 -5.54 38.32
N GLY A 444 -8.64 -5.56 38.71
CA GLY A 444 -9.48 -4.37 38.72
C GLY A 444 -9.76 -3.80 37.33
N TRP A 445 -9.98 -2.49 37.28
CA TRP A 445 -10.30 -1.73 36.08
C TRP A 445 -9.19 -0.73 35.79
N THR A 446 -8.82 -0.60 34.52
CA THR A 446 -7.86 0.39 34.05
C THR A 446 -8.51 1.26 32.97
N GLY A 447 -8.66 2.55 33.23
CA GLY A 447 -9.24 3.51 32.31
C GLY A 447 -8.23 3.96 31.25
N VAL A 448 -8.61 3.88 29.98
CA VAL A 448 -7.77 4.32 28.86
C VAL A 448 -8.26 5.63 28.28
N VAL A 449 -9.51 5.66 27.81
CA VAL A 449 -10.22 6.89 27.44
C VAL A 449 -11.60 6.79 28.03
N THR A 450 -11.90 7.61 29.02
CA THR A 450 -13.10 7.47 29.87
C THR A 450 -13.87 8.77 29.88
N LYS A 451 -15.21 8.72 29.81
CA LYS A 451 -16.07 9.90 29.86
C LYS A 451 -17.10 9.76 30.96
N SER A 452 -17.16 10.76 31.83
CA SER A 452 -18.15 10.90 32.89
C SER A 452 -18.18 9.75 33.91
N ARG A 453 -17.04 9.12 34.21
CA ARG A 453 -16.98 8.03 35.20
C ARG A 453 -17.59 8.44 36.55
N ASP A 454 -17.48 9.71 36.92
CA ASP A 454 -18.02 10.35 38.12
C ASP A 454 -19.45 10.91 37.96
N ALA A 455 -20.04 10.84 36.76
CA ALA A 455 -21.32 11.45 36.42
C ALA A 455 -22.10 10.61 35.36
N ASN A 456 -22.61 9.43 35.76
CA ASN A 456 -23.38 8.51 34.91
C ASN A 456 -24.51 9.24 34.11
N PRO A 457 -24.82 8.90 32.84
CA PRO A 457 -24.30 7.79 32.02
C PRO A 457 -22.88 7.97 31.49
N TRP A 458 -21.99 7.02 31.80
CA TRP A 458 -20.57 7.04 31.39
C TRP A 458 -20.30 6.10 30.20
N TYR A 459 -19.23 6.37 29.45
CA TYR A 459 -18.76 5.51 28.36
C TYR A 459 -17.25 5.62 28.16
N GLY A 460 -16.68 4.74 27.33
CA GLY A 460 -15.26 4.78 26.99
C GLY A 460 -14.60 3.42 26.85
N LEU A 461 -13.26 3.43 26.85
CA LEU A 461 -12.38 2.28 26.69
C LEU A 461 -11.67 1.96 28.01
N TRP A 462 -11.79 0.70 28.44
CA TRP A 462 -11.15 0.15 29.64
C TRP A 462 -10.43 -1.17 29.36
N ILE A 463 -9.60 -1.57 30.33
CA ILE A 463 -9.15 -2.95 30.50
C ILE A 463 -9.71 -3.48 31.82
N GLU A 464 -10.30 -4.67 31.79
CA GLU A 464 -10.83 -5.36 32.97
C GLU A 464 -10.49 -6.86 32.87
N GLY A 465 -9.80 -7.42 33.85
CA GLY A 465 -9.42 -8.84 33.84
C GLY A 465 -8.56 -9.22 32.62
N GLY A 466 -7.64 -8.33 32.22
CA GLY A 466 -6.79 -8.51 31.04
C GLY A 466 -7.51 -8.43 29.69
N ARG A 467 -8.74 -7.91 29.61
CA ARG A 467 -9.51 -7.81 28.37
C ARG A 467 -9.93 -6.38 28.06
N TRP A 468 -9.99 -6.05 26.78
CA TRP A 468 -10.54 -4.77 26.32
C TRP A 468 -12.04 -4.68 26.59
N VAL A 469 -12.50 -3.52 27.04
CA VAL A 469 -13.89 -3.27 27.40
C VAL A 469 -14.37 -1.96 26.78
N PHE A 470 -15.48 -2.02 26.06
CA PHE A 470 -16.30 -0.84 25.80
C PHE A 470 -17.23 -0.66 27.00
N GLY A 471 -16.85 0.28 27.86
CA GLY A 471 -17.50 0.55 29.12
C GLY A 471 -18.81 1.33 28.96
N GLY A 472 -19.77 1.03 29.82
CA GLY A 472 -21.09 1.66 29.90
C GLY A 472 -21.90 1.05 31.04
N GLY A 473 -23.21 1.33 31.08
CA GLY A 473 -24.13 0.74 32.07
C GLY A 473 -24.08 -0.79 32.08
N ARG A 474 -23.88 -1.42 30.92
CA ARG A 474 -23.39 -2.80 30.82
C ARG A 474 -22.03 -2.80 30.14
N ASN A 475 -21.09 -3.61 30.61
CA ASN A 475 -19.79 -3.71 29.94
C ASN A 475 -19.88 -4.62 28.72
N LEU A 476 -19.27 -4.18 27.62
CA LEU A 476 -19.03 -5.03 26.47
C LEU A 476 -17.57 -5.51 26.47
N LYS A 477 -17.33 -6.74 26.94
CA LYS A 477 -15.99 -7.35 27.05
C LYS A 477 -15.56 -7.98 25.72
N GLY A 478 -14.40 -7.56 25.22
CA GLY A 478 -13.80 -8.02 23.98
C GLY A 478 -12.70 -9.06 24.17
N SER A 479 -11.73 -9.05 23.24
CA SER A 479 -10.56 -9.91 23.28
C SER A 479 -9.59 -9.53 24.40
N GLY A 480 -8.65 -10.43 24.70
CA GLY A 480 -7.53 -10.16 25.60
C GLY A 480 -6.69 -8.96 25.12
N ALA A 481 -6.27 -8.12 26.05
CA ALA A 481 -5.25 -7.12 25.82
C ALA A 481 -3.88 -7.80 25.75
N LEU A 482 -2.96 -7.21 24.98
CA LEU A 482 -1.61 -7.70 24.73
C LEU A 482 -0.61 -6.58 25.04
N THR A 483 0.64 -6.95 25.26
CA THR A 483 1.73 -5.96 25.33
C THR A 483 2.04 -5.39 23.94
N GLY A 484 2.66 -4.23 23.90
CA GLY A 484 2.91 -3.48 22.66
C GLY A 484 1.73 -2.63 22.21
N TRP A 485 1.81 -2.08 21.00
CA TRP A 485 0.76 -1.24 20.42
C TRP A 485 -0.45 -2.04 19.97
N GLN A 486 -1.63 -1.60 20.39
CA GLN A 486 -2.93 -2.09 19.94
C GLN A 486 -3.83 -0.92 19.56
N HIS A 487 -4.59 -1.06 18.48
CA HIS A 487 -5.66 -0.13 18.12
C HIS A 487 -6.97 -0.62 18.74
N VAL A 488 -7.74 0.26 19.37
CA VAL A 488 -9.01 -0.09 19.98
C VAL A 488 -10.08 0.90 19.54
N GLY A 489 -11.19 0.38 19.01
CA GLY A 489 -12.31 1.17 18.50
C GLY A 489 -13.63 0.76 19.13
N ALA A 490 -14.34 1.71 19.71
CA ALA A 490 -15.69 1.58 20.25
C ALA A 490 -16.66 2.31 19.32
N VAL A 491 -17.56 1.58 18.67
CA VAL A 491 -18.54 2.13 17.71
C VAL A 491 -19.94 1.92 18.25
N GLN A 492 -20.79 2.95 18.22
CA GLN A 492 -22.23 2.84 18.42
C GLN A 492 -22.97 3.20 17.13
N GLU A 493 -23.86 2.31 16.69
CA GLU A 493 -24.61 2.41 15.45
C GLU A 493 -26.01 1.82 15.61
N SER A 494 -27.06 2.60 15.33
CA SER A 494 -28.43 2.12 15.12
C SER A 494 -28.94 1.18 16.23
N GLY A 495 -28.79 1.58 17.50
CA GLY A 495 -29.24 0.79 18.65
C GLY A 495 -28.31 -0.37 19.06
N SER A 496 -27.17 -0.53 18.40
CA SER A 496 -26.11 -1.48 18.75
C SER A 496 -24.79 -0.78 19.06
N ARG A 497 -23.91 -1.45 19.80
CA ARG A 497 -22.51 -1.06 19.97
C ARG A 497 -21.58 -2.22 19.69
N LYS A 498 -20.40 -1.90 19.17
CA LYS A 498 -19.39 -2.82 18.65
C LYS A 498 -18.04 -2.42 19.21
N LEU A 499 -17.26 -3.39 19.66
CA LEU A 499 -15.88 -3.20 20.09
C LEU A 499 -14.95 -3.88 19.10
N TYR A 500 -13.94 -3.16 18.65
CA TYR A 500 -12.92 -3.59 17.72
C TYR A 500 -11.54 -3.50 18.37
N VAL A 501 -10.69 -4.49 18.11
CA VAL A 501 -9.28 -4.51 18.52
C VAL A 501 -8.45 -4.86 17.29
N ASN A 502 -7.45 -4.04 16.98
CA ASN A 502 -6.60 -4.15 15.78
C ASN A 502 -7.40 -4.29 14.47
N GLY A 503 -8.53 -3.57 14.39
CA GLY A 503 -9.43 -3.58 13.24
C GLY A 503 -10.41 -4.76 13.18
N GLY A 504 -10.24 -5.78 14.03
CA GLY A 504 -11.14 -6.92 14.11
C GLY A 504 -12.29 -6.69 15.10
N LEU A 505 -13.53 -6.98 14.70
CA LEU A 505 -14.69 -6.96 15.60
C LEU A 505 -14.54 -8.07 16.64
N CYS A 506 -14.52 -7.72 17.93
CA CYS A 506 -14.34 -8.70 19.01
C CYS A 506 -15.55 -8.80 19.95
N ALA A 507 -16.47 -7.85 19.94
CA ALA A 507 -17.71 -7.94 20.73
C ALA A 507 -18.82 -7.03 20.19
N THR A 508 -20.08 -7.41 20.43
CA THR A 508 -21.28 -6.62 20.10
C THR A 508 -22.28 -6.60 21.25
N GLY A 509 -22.99 -5.50 21.44
CA GLY A 509 -24.03 -5.37 22.45
C GLY A 509 -25.09 -4.33 22.07
N THR A 510 -26.07 -4.10 22.94
CA THR A 510 -27.08 -3.04 22.76
C THR A 510 -26.47 -1.68 23.05
N ALA A 511 -26.84 -0.67 22.25
CA ALA A 511 -26.46 0.73 22.47
C ALA A 511 -26.95 1.24 23.84
N GLU A 512 -26.23 2.20 24.39
CA GLU A 512 -26.50 2.77 25.71
C GLU A 512 -26.31 4.28 25.69
N ASP A 513 -26.93 4.94 26.67
CA ASP A 513 -26.67 6.35 26.90
C ASP A 513 -25.25 6.52 27.46
N GLY A 514 -24.50 7.43 26.87
CA GLY A 514 -23.21 7.94 27.30
C GLY A 514 -23.26 9.47 27.36
N SER A 515 -24.30 10.02 27.99
CA SER A 515 -24.60 11.46 27.97
C SER A 515 -24.29 12.17 29.29
N GLY A 516 -23.47 11.57 30.16
CA GLY A 516 -23.07 12.16 31.42
C GLY A 516 -22.30 13.47 31.22
N THR A 517 -22.36 14.35 32.21
CA THR A 517 -21.78 15.71 32.14
C THR A 517 -20.41 15.83 32.81
N GLY A 518 -19.79 14.71 33.20
CA GLY A 518 -18.43 14.68 33.75
C GLY A 518 -17.35 14.88 32.69
N GLU A 519 -16.08 14.92 33.10
CA GLU A 519 -14.96 15.14 32.17
C GLU A 519 -14.63 13.89 31.33
N LEU A 520 -13.93 14.10 30.21
CA LEU A 520 -13.24 13.02 29.51
C LEU A 520 -11.80 12.93 30.02
N TRP A 521 -11.35 11.74 30.38
CA TRP A 521 -10.00 11.48 30.84
C TRP A 521 -9.29 10.51 29.88
N ILE A 522 -8.03 10.80 29.57
CA ILE A 522 -7.11 9.89 28.89
C ILE A 522 -6.05 9.46 29.90
N GLY A 523 -5.80 8.15 30.00
CA GLY A 523 -4.83 7.59 30.96
C GLY A 523 -5.38 7.28 32.34
N GLY A 524 -6.69 7.45 32.56
CA GLY A 524 -7.33 7.07 33.82
C GLY A 524 -8.83 7.32 33.82
N ALA A 525 -9.44 7.21 34.99
CA ALA A 525 -10.85 7.52 35.21
C ALA A 525 -11.05 8.40 36.45
N LYS A 526 -11.88 9.42 36.32
CA LYS A 526 -12.10 10.40 37.39
C LYS A 526 -12.76 9.76 38.62
N SER A 527 -12.32 10.17 39.80
CA SER A 527 -12.85 9.76 41.11
C SER A 527 -12.65 8.28 41.47
N THR A 528 -11.86 7.52 40.70
CA THR A 528 -11.50 6.12 41.00
C THR A 528 -10.00 5.89 40.79
N ARG A 529 -9.46 4.80 41.36
CA ARG A 529 -8.04 4.40 41.17
C ARG A 529 -7.91 3.46 39.98
N GLU A 530 -8.16 3.98 38.79
CA GLU A 530 -8.18 3.21 37.52
C GLU A 530 -7.15 3.77 36.52
N PHE A 531 -5.93 4.05 36.98
CA PHE A 531 -4.89 4.71 36.17
C PHE A 531 -4.13 3.74 35.26
N LEU A 532 -3.79 4.21 34.06
CA LEU A 532 -3.07 3.44 33.06
C LEU A 532 -1.57 3.55 33.25
N ALA A 533 -0.87 2.41 33.31
CA ALA A 533 0.58 2.34 33.10
C ALA A 533 0.85 1.99 31.62
N GLY A 534 1.06 2.99 30.77
CA GLY A 534 1.14 2.78 29.32
C GLY A 534 1.36 4.05 28.51
N THR A 535 1.18 3.95 27.20
CA THR A 535 1.25 5.11 26.29
C THR A 535 0.01 5.14 25.41
N VAL A 536 -0.64 6.29 25.29
CA VAL A 536 -1.84 6.47 24.45
C VAL A 536 -1.53 7.47 23.36
N GLY A 537 -1.85 7.12 22.11
CA GLY A 537 -1.70 7.98 20.94
C GLY A 537 -2.99 8.01 20.12
N GLU A 538 -3.11 9.02 19.25
CA GLU A 538 -4.14 9.09 18.20
C GLU A 538 -5.57 8.85 18.71
N VAL A 539 -5.95 9.53 19.81
CA VAL A 539 -7.33 9.48 20.32
C VAL A 539 -8.24 10.28 19.40
N ARG A 540 -9.24 9.61 18.81
CA ARG A 540 -10.18 10.21 17.84
C ARG A 540 -11.62 9.93 18.26
N ILE A 541 -12.48 10.96 18.22
CA ILE A 541 -13.93 10.84 18.45
C ILE A 541 -14.69 11.36 17.23
N TYR A 542 -15.59 10.54 16.72
CA TYR A 542 -16.43 10.83 15.56
C TYR A 542 -17.90 10.88 15.98
N ARG A 543 -18.67 11.84 15.47
CA ARG A 543 -20.14 11.91 15.64
C ARG A 543 -20.90 11.08 14.62
N ARG A 544 -20.29 9.96 14.23
CA ARG A 544 -20.88 8.95 13.35
C ARG A 544 -20.30 7.59 13.69
N ALA A 545 -21.05 6.55 13.34
CA ALA A 545 -20.53 5.20 13.35
C ALA A 545 -19.52 5.06 12.21
N LEU A 546 -18.30 4.63 12.54
CA LEU A 546 -17.38 4.14 11.53
C LEU A 546 -17.77 2.70 11.21
N ASP A 547 -17.83 2.37 9.93
CA ASP A 547 -18.03 0.98 9.53
C ASP A 547 -16.78 0.12 9.84
N ALA A 548 -16.90 -1.21 9.77
CA ALA A 548 -15.80 -2.12 10.10
C ALA A 548 -14.53 -1.85 9.26
N SER A 549 -14.72 -1.33 8.06
CA SER A 549 -13.68 -1.09 7.08
C SER A 549 -12.91 0.19 7.38
N GLU A 550 -13.63 1.23 7.82
CA GLU A 550 -13.09 2.48 8.33
C GLU A 550 -12.31 2.27 9.63
N VAL A 551 -12.81 1.42 10.54
CA VAL A 551 -12.09 1.04 11.77
C VAL A 551 -10.83 0.25 11.45
N ALA A 552 -10.88 -0.66 10.47
CA ALA A 552 -9.70 -1.39 10.01
C ALA A 552 -8.66 -0.46 9.36
N PHE A 553 -9.10 0.58 8.64
CA PHE A 553 -8.22 1.61 8.09
C PHE A 553 -7.46 2.34 9.20
N LEU A 554 -8.12 2.79 10.27
CA LEU A 554 -7.46 3.44 11.42
C LEU A 554 -6.47 2.50 12.14
N ALA A 555 -6.76 1.20 12.16
CA ALA A 555 -5.87 0.20 12.73
C ALA A 555 -4.63 -0.10 11.87
N GLN A 556 -4.67 0.20 10.57
CA GLN A 556 -3.58 -0.03 9.62
C GLN A 556 -2.79 1.25 9.32
N ASN A 557 -3.42 2.42 9.47
CA ASN A 557 -2.88 3.73 9.16
C ASN A 557 -2.98 4.62 10.41
N PRO A 558 -2.04 4.45 11.38
CA PRO A 558 -2.02 5.19 12.64
C PRO A 558 -1.98 6.70 12.42
#